data_AF-A0A536SQE6-F1
#
_entry.id   AF-A0A536SQE6-F1
#
_cell.length_a   1.000
_cell.length_b   1.000
_cell.length_c   1.000
_cell.angle_alpha   90.00
_cell.angle_beta   90.00
_cell.angle_gamma   90.00
#
_symmetry.space_group_name_H-M   'P 1'
#
loop_
_entity.id
_entity.type
_entity.pdbx_description
1 polymer ?
#
loop_
_entity_poly.entity_id
_entity_poly.type
_entity_poly.pdbx_seq_one_letter_code
_entity_poly.pdbx_strand_id
1 'polypeptide(L)'
;PIFIGAALFEDLHALADIGRRAFLGTAYNVFIAFAFAYWAWIKLATSVSVTVFSLSILVIPAVAVVGGIVFLGERPSVAELVALAFVLASLATVLMPARAGAK
;
A
#
# COMPACT_ATOMS: atom_id res chain seq x y z
N PRO A 1 17.80 6.39 12.22
CA PRO A 1 18.07 4.95 12.50
C PRO A 1 18.70 4.21 11.32
N ILE A 2 18.09 4.23 10.13
CA ILE A 2 18.62 3.56 8.93
C ILE A 2 20.00 4.08 8.49
N PHE A 3 20.21 5.40 8.46
CA PHE A 3 21.51 5.99 8.11
C PHE A 3 22.63 5.65 9.10
N ILE A 4 22.27 5.46 10.37
CA ILE A 4 23.20 5.08 11.43
C ILE A 4 23.55 3.58 11.31
N GLY A 5 22.57 2.75 10.97
CA GLY A 5 22.78 1.32 10.70
C GLY A 5 23.63 1.07 9.45
N ALA A 6 23.37 1.79 8.36
CA ALA A 6 24.18 1.73 7.14
C ALA A 6 25.64 2.14 7.40
N ALA A 7 25.86 3.22 8.16
CA ALA A 7 27.21 3.68 8.50
C ALA A 7 27.97 2.74 9.46
N LEU A 8 27.28 1.91 10.24
CA LEU A 8 27.90 0.99 11.21
C LEU A 8 28.16 -0.42 10.66
N PHE A 9 27.40 -0.87 9.64
CA PHE A 9 27.42 -2.26 9.17
C PHE A 9 27.75 -2.45 7.67
N GLU A 10 27.76 -1.42 6.83
CA GLU A 10 28.07 -1.56 5.39
C GLU A 10 29.49 -1.04 5.05
N ASP A 11 30.24 -1.83 4.26
CA ASP A 11 31.53 -1.42 3.68
C ASP A 11 31.33 -0.21 2.75
N LEU A 12 31.95 0.93 3.06
CA LEU A 12 31.86 2.17 2.25
C LEU A 12 32.29 1.97 0.78
N HIS A 13 33.13 0.97 0.49
CA HIS A 13 33.51 0.59 -0.88
C HIS A 13 32.39 -0.14 -1.64
N ALA A 14 31.58 -0.96 -0.95
CA ALA A 14 30.40 -1.58 -1.55
C ALA A 14 29.29 -0.56 -1.81
N LEU A 15 29.19 0.48 -0.95
CA LEU A 15 28.31 1.65 -1.16
C LEU A 15 28.72 2.50 -2.36
N ALA A 16 30.02 2.61 -2.66
CA ALA A 16 30.51 3.33 -3.84
C ALA A 16 30.14 2.63 -5.17
N ASP A 17 29.99 1.30 -5.14
CA ASP A 17 29.54 0.48 -6.27
C ASP A 17 28.01 0.37 -6.39
N ILE A 18 27.25 0.98 -5.47
CA ILE A 18 25.78 1.09 -5.57
C ILE A 18 25.47 1.98 -6.76
N GLY A 19 25.27 1.35 -7.92
CA GLY A 19 24.97 2.02 -9.17
C GLY A 19 23.77 2.98 -9.02
N ARG A 20 23.79 4.08 -9.78
CA ARG A 20 22.81 5.19 -9.75
C ARG A 20 21.34 4.75 -9.67
N ARG A 21 21.00 3.56 -10.20
CA ARG A 21 19.67 2.96 -10.14
C ARG A 21 19.20 2.62 -8.72
N ALA A 22 20.08 2.07 -7.89
CA ALA A 22 19.75 1.71 -6.52
C ALA A 22 19.59 2.96 -5.64
N PHE A 23 20.45 3.97 -5.84
CA PHE A 23 20.26 5.28 -5.19
C PHE A 23 18.92 5.92 -5.57
N LEU A 24 18.59 5.96 -6.86
CA LEU A 24 17.31 6.49 -7.34
C LEU A 24 16.11 5.69 -6.79
N GLY A 25 16.22 4.36 -6.73
CA GLY A 25 15.19 3.50 -6.13
C GLY A 25 14.95 3.81 -4.66
N THR A 26 16.01 3.94 -3.86
CA THR A 26 15.92 4.31 -2.45
C THR A 26 15.37 5.72 -2.28
N ALA A 27 15.83 6.69 -3.07
CA ALA A 27 15.32 8.05 -3.04
C ALA A 27 13.82 8.11 -3.36
N TYR A 28 13.39 7.42 -4.42
CA TYR A 28 11.97 7.30 -4.77
C TYR A 28 11.16 6.71 -3.62
N ASN A 29 11.66 5.64 -3.00
CA ASN A 29 10.97 4.98 -1.90
C ASN A 29 10.80 5.93 -0.69
N VAL A 30 11.87 6.62 -0.28
CA VAL A 30 11.84 7.55 0.86
C VAL A 30 10.89 8.73 0.60
N PHE A 31 11.01 9.39 -0.56
CA PHE A 31 10.26 10.62 -0.80
C PHE A 31 8.82 10.37 -1.26
N ILE A 32 8.60 9.41 -2.16
CA ILE A 32 7.27 9.16 -2.74
C ILE A 32 6.52 8.12 -1.91
N ALA A 33 7.11 6.93 -1.73
CA ALA A 33 6.38 5.84 -1.06
C ALA A 33 6.18 6.10 0.44
N PHE A 34 7.15 6.71 1.13
CA PHE A 34 7.02 7.03 2.54
C PHE A 34 6.52 8.45 2.79
N ALA A 35 7.30 9.48 2.43
CA ALA A 35 6.98 10.84 2.86
C ALA A 35 5.65 11.34 2.28
N PHE A 36 5.44 11.19 0.97
CA PHE A 36 4.20 11.62 0.33
C PHE A 36 3.00 10.76 0.75
N ALA A 37 3.12 9.43 0.75
CA ALA A 37 2.01 8.56 1.14
C ALA A 37 1.60 8.79 2.61
N TYR A 38 2.56 8.97 3.51
CA TYR A 38 2.27 9.26 4.92
C TYR A 38 1.59 10.62 5.08
N TRP A 39 2.06 11.64 4.37
CA TRP A 39 1.41 12.95 4.36
C TRP A 39 -0.03 12.85 3.82
N ALA A 40 -0.24 12.14 2.71
CA ALA A 40 -1.56 11.93 2.12
C ALA A 40 -2.49 11.17 3.08
N TRP A 41 -1.97 10.16 3.77
CA TRP A 41 -2.70 9.39 4.78
C TRP A 41 -3.15 10.28 5.94
N ILE A 42 -2.26 11.11 6.51
CA ILE A 42 -2.63 12.07 7.57
C ILE A 42 -3.68 13.06 7.06
N LYS A 43 -3.47 13.65 5.88
CA LYS A 43 -4.42 14.59 5.29
C LYS A 43 -5.79 13.95 5.10
N LEU A 44 -5.86 12.72 4.62
CA LEU A 44 -7.12 12.02 4.43
C LEU A 44 -7.77 11.71 5.77
N ALA A 45 -7.03 11.14 6.73
CA ALA A 45 -7.52 10.81 8.07
C ALA A 45 -8.09 12.03 8.83
N THR A 46 -7.56 13.23 8.55
CA THR A 46 -8.00 14.47 9.19
C THR A 46 -9.09 15.23 8.40
N SER A 47 -9.31 14.90 7.12
CA SER A 47 -10.25 15.61 6.25
C SER A 47 -11.57 14.86 6.01
N VAL A 48 -11.62 13.54 6.22
CA VAL A 48 -12.83 12.71 6.05
C VAL A 48 -13.26 12.06 7.36
N SER A 49 -14.51 11.61 7.45
CA SER A 49 -14.99 10.86 8.61
C SER A 49 -14.28 9.50 8.72
N VAL A 50 -14.16 9.00 9.96
CA VAL A 50 -13.51 7.71 10.26
C VAL A 50 -14.13 6.57 9.43
N THR A 51 -15.44 6.60 9.19
CA THR A 51 -16.13 5.60 8.35
C THR A 51 -15.62 5.62 6.90
N VAL A 52 -15.51 6.79 6.27
CA VAL A 52 -15.03 6.91 4.88
C VAL A 52 -13.57 6.47 4.78
N PHE A 53 -12.77 6.79 5.80
CA PHE A 53 -11.38 6.37 5.86
C PHE A 53 -11.21 4.86 5.94
N SER A 54 -11.97 4.20 6.83
CA SER A 54 -11.99 2.73 6.96
C SER A 54 -12.45 2.05 5.67
N LEU A 55 -13.44 2.61 4.98
CA LEU A 55 -13.89 2.09 3.68
C LEU A 55 -12.80 2.23 2.60
N SER A 56 -12.03 3.31 2.63
CA SER A 56 -10.92 3.53 1.68
C SER A 56 -9.80 2.49 1.86
N ILE A 57 -9.52 2.07 3.10
CA ILE A 57 -8.53 1.03 3.39
C ILE A 57 -8.93 -0.34 2.81
N LEU A 58 -10.23 -0.63 2.72
CA LEU A 58 -10.73 -1.88 2.14
C LEU A 58 -10.51 -1.97 0.61
N VAL A 59 -10.14 -0.88 -0.05
CA VAL A 59 -9.74 -0.88 -1.47
C VAL A 59 -8.28 -1.35 -1.64
N ILE A 60 -7.44 -1.27 -0.60
CA ILE A 60 -6.00 -1.63 -0.66
C ILE A 60 -5.76 -3.06 -1.18
N PRO A 61 -6.47 -4.11 -0.72
CA PRO A 61 -6.27 -5.47 -1.20
C PRO A 61 -6.58 -5.62 -2.70
N ALA A 62 -7.61 -4.94 -3.19
CA ALA A 62 -7.97 -4.96 -4.60
C ALA A 62 -6.89 -4.32 -5.47
N VAL A 63 -6.38 -3.15 -5.04
CA VAL A 63 -5.28 -2.48 -5.72
C VAL A 63 -4.00 -3.31 -5.66
N ALA A 64 -3.74 -4.00 -4.56
CA ALA A 64 -2.58 -4.88 -4.41
C ALA A 64 -2.61 -6.06 -5.40
N VAL A 65 -3.75 -6.75 -5.55
CA VAL A 65 -3.90 -7.87 -6.51
C VAL A 65 -3.78 -7.38 -7.94
N VAL A 66 -4.48 -6.30 -8.31
CA VAL A 66 -4.36 -5.70 -9.66
C VAL A 66 -2.92 -5.26 -9.92
N GLY A 67 -2.27 -4.66 -8.92
CA GLY A 67 -0.87 -4.28 -8.98
C GLY A 67 0.06 -5.47 -9.21
N GLY A 68 -0.16 -6.60 -8.54
CA GLY A 68 0.60 -7.84 -8.77
C GLY A 68 0.47 -8.35 -10.20
N ILE A 69 -0.75 -8.39 -10.74
CA ILE A 69 -1.01 -8.82 -12.13
C ILE A 69 -0.32 -7.89 -13.13
N VAL A 70 -0.44 -6.57 -12.94
CA VAL A 70 0.03 -5.57 -13.92
C VAL A 70 1.54 -5.36 -13.84
N PHE A 71 2.11 -5.21 -12.64
CA PHE A 71 3.53 -4.86 -12.46
C PHE A 71 4.44 -6.08 -12.38
N LEU A 72 3.97 -7.18 -11.79
CA LEU A 72 4.78 -8.39 -11.60
C LEU A 72 4.58 -9.40 -12.75
N GLY A 73 3.50 -9.26 -13.52
CA GLY A 73 3.18 -10.15 -14.64
C GLY A 73 2.81 -11.58 -14.19
N GLU A 74 2.57 -11.77 -12.89
CA GLU A 74 2.16 -13.06 -12.35
C GLU A 74 0.78 -13.43 -12.88
N ARG A 75 0.61 -14.70 -13.25
CA ARG A 75 -0.70 -15.24 -13.60
C ARG A 75 -1.43 -15.46 -12.29
N PRO A 76 -2.45 -14.64 -11.97
CA PRO A 76 -3.11 -14.72 -10.67
C PRO A 76 -3.66 -16.14 -10.50
N SER A 77 -3.29 -16.78 -9.39
CA SER A 77 -3.82 -18.09 -9.06
C SER A 77 -5.33 -17.98 -8.85
N VAL A 78 -6.07 -19.04 -9.17
CA VAL A 78 -7.53 -19.09 -8.92
C VAL A 78 -7.83 -18.78 -7.45
N ALA A 79 -6.94 -19.17 -6.53
CA ALA A 79 -7.05 -18.85 -5.11
C ALA A 79 -7.02 -17.35 -4.81
N GLU A 80 -6.17 -16.58 -5.49
CA GLU A 80 -6.06 -15.12 -5.30
C GLU A 80 -7.30 -14.40 -5.83
N LEU A 81 -7.83 -14.86 -6.96
CA LEU A 81 -9.05 -14.31 -7.53
C LEU A 81 -10.28 -14.60 -6.64
N VAL A 82 -10.36 -15.81 -6.07
CA VAL A 82 -11.42 -16.17 -5.11
C VAL A 82 -11.27 -15.38 -3.82
N ALA A 83 -10.05 -15.23 -3.29
CA ALA A 83 -9.81 -14.41 -2.10
C ALA A 83 -10.21 -12.94 -2.34
N LEU A 84 -9.86 -12.38 -3.49
CA LEU A 84 -10.27 -11.03 -3.89
C LEU A 84 -11.80 -10.93 -3.98
N ALA A 85 -12.48 -11.91 -4.57
CA ALA A 85 -13.93 -11.93 -4.66
C ALA A 85 -14.59 -11.96 -3.26
N PHE A 86 -14.05 -12.73 -2.30
CA PHE A 86 -14.52 -12.75 -0.93
C PHE A 86 -14.30 -11.42 -0.20
N VAL A 87 -13.15 -10.77 -0.39
CA VAL A 87 -12.88 -9.43 0.17
C VAL A 87 -13.83 -8.39 -0.40
N LEU A 88 -14.05 -8.40 -1.72
CA LEU A 88 -15.00 -7.49 -2.38
C LEU A 88 -16.45 -7.77 -1.93
N ALA A 89 -16.84 -9.03 -1.73
CA ALA A 89 -18.16 -9.39 -1.20
C ALA A 89 -18.35 -8.90 0.24
N SER A 90 -17.32 -9.02 1.09
CA SER A 90 -17.31 -8.47 2.44
C SER A 90 -17.40 -6.94 2.44
N LEU A 91 -16.62 -6.28 1.57
CA LEU A 91 -16.70 -4.83 1.38
C LEU A 91 -18.10 -4.40 0.92
N ALA A 92 -18.70 -5.12 -0.02
CA ALA A 92 -20.06 -4.84 -0.49
C ALA A 92 -21.10 -4.99 0.63
N THR A 93 -20.92 -5.94 1.56
CA THR A 93 -21.83 -6.09 2.71
C THR A 93 -21.69 -4.95 3.73
N VAL A 94 -20.48 -4.43 3.93
CA VAL A 94 -20.23 -3.28 4.83
C VAL A 94 -20.66 -1.96 4.20
N LEU A 95 -20.51 -1.82 2.88
CA LEU A 95 -20.95 -0.65 2.12
C LEU A 95 -22.46 -0.63 1.88
N MET A 96 -23.13 -1.78 1.87
CA MET A 96 -24.58 -1.84 1.90
C MET A 96 -25.05 -1.18 3.19
N PRO A 97 -25.77 -0.04 3.10
CA PRO A 97 -26.37 0.54 4.29
C PRO A 97 -27.25 -0.56 4.90
N ALA A 98 -27.09 -0.85 6.19
CA ALA A 98 -28.09 -1.59 6.93
C ALA A 98 -29.39 -0.80 6.71
N ARG A 99 -30.22 -1.28 5.77
CA ARG A 99 -31.48 -0.65 5.43
C ARG A 99 -32.20 -0.55 6.76
N ALA A 100 -32.32 0.67 7.26
CA ALA A 100 -32.81 0.93 8.60
C ALA A 100 -34.16 0.22 8.73
N GLY A 101 -34.16 -0.87 9.49
CA GLY A 101 -35.35 -1.29 10.21
C GLY A 101 -35.62 -0.22 11.25
N ALA A 102 -36.20 0.89 10.83
CA ALA A 102 -36.76 1.90 11.70
C ALA A 102 -38.19 2.11 11.23
N LYS A 103 -39.10 1.42 11.94
CA LYS A 103 -40.56 1.50 11.99
C LYS A 103 -41.27 2.28 10.88
#